data_AF-A0A7C6UUN4-F1
#
_entry.id   AF-A0A7C6UUN4-F1
#
_cell.length_a   1.000
_cell.length_b   1.000
_cell.length_c   1.000
_cell.angle_alpha   90.00
_cell.angle_beta   90.00
_cell.angle_gamma   90.00
#
_symmetry.space_group_name_H-M   'P 1'
#
loop_
_entity.id
_entity.type
_entity.pdbx_description
1 polymer ?
#
loop_
_entity_poly.entity_id
_entity_poly.type
_entity_poly.pdbx_seq_one_letter_code
_entity_poly.pdbx_strand_id
1 'polypeptide(L)'
;IGRKDAIPVSRSKDALHIYVKCSRCDEIIPVRISLKDEVQENYDTSKDKSYAFFVRKEVSGSGSNRCFARVSVYLEFDGQFKVIDADIKGGTFVEKAEYDASI
;
A
#
# COMPACT_ATOMS: atom_id res chain seq x y z
N ILE A 1 0.47 1.24 24.50
CA ILE A 1 -0.59 0.89 23.52
C ILE A 1 -0.08 1.31 22.15
N GLY A 2 0.57 0.39 21.42
CA GLY A 2 1.14 0.69 20.11
C GLY A 2 0.01 0.91 19.10
N ARG A 3 -0.03 2.07 18.44
CA ARG A 3 -1.02 2.35 17.39
C ARG A 3 -0.78 1.36 16.24
N LYS A 4 -1.83 0.69 15.77
CA LYS A 4 -1.78 -0.20 14.58
C LYS A 4 -1.82 0.61 13.29
N ASP A 5 -1.20 0.12 12.23
CA ASP A 5 -1.34 0.66 10.86
C ASP A 5 -2.82 0.68 10.44
N ALA A 6 -3.21 1.62 9.57
CA ALA A 6 -4.59 1.77 9.11
C ALA A 6 -5.07 0.62 8.20
N ILE A 7 -4.13 -0.11 7.60
CA ILE A 7 -4.37 -1.26 6.71
C ILE A 7 -3.49 -2.45 7.11
N PRO A 8 -3.81 -3.67 6.64
CA PRO A 8 -2.92 -4.81 6.77
C PRO A 8 -1.59 -4.57 6.06
N VAL A 9 -0.48 -4.67 6.81
CA VAL A 9 0.87 -4.50 6.29
C VAL A 9 1.82 -5.53 6.88
N SER A 10 2.85 -5.89 6.12
CA SER A 10 4.03 -6.60 6.61
C SER A 10 5.27 -5.74 6.43
N ARG A 11 6.14 -5.65 7.43
CA ARG A 11 7.36 -4.82 7.35
C ARG A 11 8.61 -5.69 7.20
N SER A 12 9.54 -5.23 6.37
CA SER A 12 10.94 -5.67 6.35
C SER A 12 11.86 -4.48 6.59
N LYS A 13 13.19 -4.70 6.62
CA LYS A 13 14.18 -3.69 7.04
C LYS A 13 13.99 -2.33 6.36
N ASP A 14 13.78 -2.32 5.04
CA ASP A 14 13.72 -1.09 4.22
C ASP A 14 12.43 -1.02 3.36
N ALA A 15 11.44 -1.87 3.62
CA ALA A 15 10.24 -1.94 2.81
C ALA A 15 8.95 -2.25 3.58
N LEU A 16 7.86 -1.69 3.09
CA LEU A 16 6.49 -2.01 3.45
C LEU A 16 5.91 -2.96 2.40
N HIS A 17 5.30 -4.05 2.83
CA HIS A 17 4.58 -4.98 1.98
C HIS A 17 3.09 -4.84 2.23
N ILE A 18 2.35 -4.60 1.15
CA ILE A 18 0.88 -4.61 1.12
C ILE A 18 0.44 -5.68 0.13
N TYR A 19 -0.79 -6.17 0.29
CA TYR A 19 -1.40 -7.13 -0.60
C TYR A 19 -2.70 -6.54 -1.10
N VAL A 20 -2.86 -6.49 -2.42
CA VAL A 20 -4.03 -5.88 -3.06
C VAL A 20 -4.75 -6.90 -3.91
N LYS A 21 -6.05 -7.09 -3.64
CA LYS A 21 -6.92 -7.92 -4.46
C LYS A 21 -7.54 -7.06 -5.57
N CYS A 22 -7.30 -7.44 -6.83
CA CYS A 22 -7.88 -6.76 -7.98
C CYS A 22 -9.40 -6.95 -8.03
N SER A 23 -10.17 -5.87 -8.14
CA SER A 23 -11.65 -5.97 -8.21
C SER A 23 -12.16 -6.56 -9.53
N ARG A 24 -11.32 -6.73 -10.55
CA ARG A 24 -11.73 -7.23 -11.87
C ARG A 24 -11.50 -8.73 -12.04
N CYS A 25 -10.33 -9.24 -11.65
CA CYS A 25 -9.94 -10.63 -11.88
C CYS A 25 -9.63 -11.40 -10.59
N ASP A 26 -9.89 -10.79 -9.43
CA ASP A 26 -9.69 -11.37 -8.09
C ASP A 26 -8.25 -11.77 -7.73
N GLU A 27 -7.28 -11.49 -8.61
CA GLU A 27 -5.87 -11.75 -8.35
C GLU A 27 -5.38 -10.94 -7.14
N ILE A 28 -4.74 -11.63 -6.19
CA ILE A 28 -4.06 -10.99 -5.06
C ILE A 28 -2.61 -10.73 -5.46
N ILE A 29 -2.24 -9.45 -5.49
CA ILE A 29 -0.95 -8.97 -5.98
C ILE A 29 -0.12 -8.50 -4.79
N PRO A 30 1.08 -9.08 -4.56
CA PRO A 30 2.00 -8.62 -3.53
C PRO A 30 2.70 -7.34 -4.02
N VAL A 31 2.67 -6.30 -3.20
CA VAL A 31 3.29 -5.01 -3.54
C VAL A 31 4.33 -4.66 -2.49
N ARG A 32 5.58 -4.58 -2.93
CA ARG A 32 6.69 -4.06 -2.12
C ARG A 32 6.79 -2.55 -2.36
N ILE A 33 6.85 -1.77 -1.30
CA ILE A 33 7.09 -0.32 -1.30
C ILE A 33 8.41 -0.07 -0.57
N SER A 34 9.41 0.47 -1.27
CA SER A 34 10.66 0.93 -0.67
C SER A 34 10.39 2.19 0.16
N LEU A 35 10.64 2.12 1.47
CA LEU A 35 10.49 3.28 2.35
C LEU A 35 11.56 4.35 2.10
N LYS A 36 12.66 3.96 1.45
CA LYS A 36 13.78 4.84 1.13
C LYS A 36 13.64 5.52 -0.23
N ASP A 37 13.13 4.80 -1.22
CA ASP A 37 13.20 5.24 -2.62
C ASP A 37 11.85 5.65 -3.21
N GLU A 38 10.73 5.13 -2.68
CA GLU A 38 9.40 5.36 -3.26
C GLU A 38 8.57 6.37 -2.45
N VAL A 39 8.86 6.51 -1.16
CA VAL A 39 8.11 7.40 -0.27
C VAL A 39 8.59 8.85 -0.44
N GLN A 40 7.63 9.76 -0.54
CA GLN A 40 7.87 11.20 -0.72
C GLN A 40 7.56 11.94 0.58
N GLU A 41 8.40 12.89 0.94
CA GLU A 41 8.13 13.81 2.04
C GLU A 41 7.01 14.78 1.66
N ASN A 42 6.07 14.97 2.58
CA ASN A 42 5.09 16.04 2.44
C ASN A 42 5.75 17.36 2.88
N TYR A 43 5.94 18.30 1.97
CA TYR A 43 6.54 19.62 2.28
C TYR A 43 5.53 20.68 2.71
N ASP A 44 4.25 20.31 2.92
CA ASP A 44 3.29 21.25 3.51
C ASP A 44 3.80 21.72 4.89
N THR A 45 3.80 23.04 5.07
CA THR A 45 4.22 23.75 6.28
C THR A 45 3.04 24.30 7.08
N SER A 46 1.80 24.07 6.61
CA SER A 46 0.59 24.41 7.33
C SER A 46 0.54 23.68 8.68
N LYS A 47 -0.09 24.31 9.67
CA LYS A 47 -0.33 23.67 10.98
C LYS A 47 -1.30 22.49 10.88
N ASP A 48 -2.04 22.40 9.78
CA ASP A 48 -3.07 21.41 9.52
C ASP A 48 -2.53 20.17 8.78
N LYS A 49 -1.21 20.07 8.58
CA LYS A 49 -0.55 18.93 7.96
C LYS A 49 -0.91 17.62 8.68
N SER A 50 -1.61 16.72 7.99
CA SER A 50 -2.09 15.46 8.54
C SER A 50 -1.07 14.31 8.48
N TYR A 51 -0.11 14.36 7.54
CA TYR A 51 0.87 13.28 7.30
C TYR A 51 2.27 13.81 6.99
N ALA A 52 3.30 13.05 7.38
CA ALA A 52 4.71 13.39 7.16
C ALA A 52 5.20 12.92 5.78
N PHE A 53 4.76 11.75 5.34
CA PHE A 53 5.15 11.18 4.05
C PHE A 53 3.96 10.58 3.31
N PHE A 54 4.11 10.36 2.01
CA PHE A 54 3.11 9.69 1.20
C PHE A 54 3.74 8.87 0.07
N VAL A 55 2.98 7.92 -0.48
CA VAL A 55 3.34 7.21 -1.70
C VAL A 55 2.12 7.06 -2.59
N ARG A 56 2.32 7.16 -3.91
CA ARG A 56 1.32 6.82 -4.92
C ARG A 56 1.87 5.72 -5.81
N LYS A 57 1.15 4.62 -5.93
CA LYS A 57 1.59 3.44 -6.69
C LYS A 57 0.48 2.93 -7.59
N GLU A 58 0.81 2.71 -8.86
CA GLU A 58 -0.05 2.03 -9.82
C GLU A 58 0.39 0.56 -9.88
N VAL A 59 -0.52 -0.34 -9.52
CA VAL A 59 -0.25 -1.78 -9.46
C VAL A 59 -0.95 -2.46 -10.64
N SER A 60 -0.24 -3.33 -11.33
CA SER A 60 -0.78 -4.21 -12.36
C SER A 60 -0.57 -5.67 -11.94
N GLY A 61 -1.47 -6.56 -12.36
CA GLY A 61 -1.36 -7.99 -12.06
C GLY A 61 -0.15 -8.65 -12.71
N SER A 62 0.13 -9.89 -12.33
CA SER A 62 1.22 -10.71 -12.89
C SER A 62 1.07 -10.99 -14.39
N GLY A 63 -0.13 -10.80 -14.94
CA GLY A 63 -0.50 -11.16 -16.30
C GLY A 63 -1.08 -12.57 -16.43
N SER A 64 -1.06 -13.38 -15.37
CA SER A 64 -1.57 -14.76 -15.38
C SER A 64 -3.05 -14.84 -15.75
N ASN A 65 -3.85 -13.89 -15.27
CA ASN A 65 -5.29 -13.79 -15.57
C ASN A 65 -5.61 -12.95 -16.81
N ARG A 66 -4.59 -12.54 -17.59
CA ARG A 66 -4.73 -11.63 -18.75
C ARG A 66 -5.54 -10.35 -18.42
N CYS A 67 -5.38 -9.87 -17.19
CA CYS A 67 -6.05 -8.68 -16.69
C CYS A 67 -5.08 -7.50 -16.69
N PHE A 68 -5.42 -6.45 -17.43
CA PHE A 68 -4.63 -5.21 -17.54
C PHE A 68 -5.24 -4.05 -16.73
N ALA A 69 -6.18 -4.35 -15.84
CA ALA A 69 -6.72 -3.36 -14.91
C ALA A 69 -5.62 -2.89 -13.96
N ARG A 70 -5.66 -1.60 -13.60
CA ARG A 70 -4.74 -1.01 -12.65
C ARG A 70 -5.43 -0.85 -11.30
N VAL A 71 -4.67 -1.10 -10.25
CA VAL A 71 -5.06 -0.77 -8.88
C VAL A 71 -4.24 0.43 -8.45
N SER A 72 -4.90 1.56 -8.24
CA SER A 72 -4.25 2.79 -7.75
C SER A 72 -4.23 2.75 -6.23
N VAL A 73 -3.04 2.85 -5.64
CA VAL A 73 -2.84 2.89 -4.19
C VAL A 73 -2.23 4.23 -3.80
N TYR A 74 -2.81 4.87 -2.80
CA TYR A 74 -2.27 6.05 -2.14
C TYR A 74 -2.19 5.79 -0.65
N LEU A 75 -1.00 5.95 -0.05
CA LEU A 75 -0.80 5.78 1.39
C LEU A 75 -0.21 7.05 1.97
N GLU A 76 -0.69 7.41 3.16
CA GLU A 76 -0.15 8.48 3.98
C GLU A 76 0.52 7.89 5.23
N PHE A 77 1.66 8.48 5.59
CA PHE A 77 2.50 8.01 6.69
C PHE A 77 2.75 9.09 7.74
N ASP A 78 2.88 8.67 8.99
CA ASP A 78 3.46 9.51 10.03
C ASP A 78 5.00 9.60 9.92
N GLY A 79 5.62 10.34 10.84
CA GLY A 79 7.08 10.53 10.88
C GLY A 79 7.89 9.25 11.14
N GLN A 80 7.25 8.12 11.48
CA GLN A 80 7.87 6.82 11.71
C GLN A 80 7.56 5.81 10.60
N PHE A 81 7.06 6.27 9.44
CA PHE A 81 6.60 5.42 8.33
C PHE A 81 5.48 4.44 8.74
N LYS A 82 4.63 4.86 9.69
CA LYS A 82 3.38 4.17 9.99
C LYS A 82 2.28 4.62 9.06
N VAL A 83 1.53 3.68 8.49
CA VAL A 83 0.37 4.02 7.66
C VAL A 83 -0.73 4.58 8.56
N ILE A 84 -1.12 5.83 8.30
CA ILE A 84 -2.16 6.53 9.05
C ILE A 84 -3.42 6.75 8.22
N ASP A 85 -3.29 6.77 6.89
CA ASP A 85 -4.42 6.77 5.95
C ASP A 85 -4.06 6.01 4.67
N ALA A 86 -5.10 5.51 3.98
CA ALA A 86 -4.96 4.76 2.74
C ALA A 86 -6.19 4.91 1.84
N ASP A 87 -5.96 5.24 0.57
CA ASP A 87 -6.97 5.21 -0.49
C ASP A 87 -6.59 4.17 -1.55
N ILE A 88 -7.59 3.42 -2.02
CA ILE A 88 -7.42 2.39 -3.04
C ILE A 88 -8.54 2.45 -4.06
N LYS A 89 -8.18 2.38 -5.35
CA LYS A 89 -9.14 2.33 -6.47
C LYS A 89 -8.86 1.13 -7.35
N GLY A 90 -9.92 0.43 -7.75
CA GLY A 90 -9.82 -0.77 -8.60
C GLY A 90 -9.39 -2.05 -7.85
N GLY A 91 -9.30 -2.00 -6.53
CA GLY A 91 -8.93 -3.14 -5.69
C GLY A 91 -9.30 -2.93 -4.22
N THR A 92 -8.90 -3.90 -3.40
CA THR A 92 -9.05 -3.87 -1.94
C THR A 92 -7.77 -4.37 -1.27
N PHE A 93 -7.47 -3.87 -0.06
CA PHE A 93 -6.37 -4.42 0.74
C PHE A 93 -6.79 -5.73 1.38
N VAL A 94 -5.88 -6.70 1.40
CA VAL A 94 -6.08 -8.03 2.00
C VAL A 94 -4.90 -8.40 2.90
N GLU A 95 -5.10 -9.38 3.77
CA GLU A 95 -4.04 -9.88 4.63
C GLU A 95 -2.99 -10.69 3.85
N LYS A 96 -1.77 -10.75 4.38
CA LYS A 96 -0.71 -11.63 3.83
C LYS A 96 -1.18 -13.09 3.79
N ALA A 97 -1.94 -13.53 4.79
CA ALA A 97 -2.45 -14.88 4.88
C ALA A 97 -3.41 -15.22 3.71
N GLU A 98 -4.18 -14.26 3.22
CA GLU A 98 -5.05 -14.45 2.07
C GLU A 98 -4.24 -14.62 0.78
N TYR A 99 -3.18 -13.84 0.62
CA TYR A 99 -2.23 -14.03 -0.48
C TYR A 99 -1.56 -15.40 -0.43
N ASP A 100 -1.03 -15.79 0.73
CA ASP A 100 -0.35 -17.08 0.93
C ASP A 100 -1.29 -18.28 0.70
N ALA A 101 -2.60 -18.12 0.88
CA ALA A 101 -3.60 -19.14 0.59
C ALA A 101 -4.05 -19.19 -0.88
N SER A 102 -3.73 -18.15 -1.66
CA SER A 102 -4.13 -18.02 -3.08
C SER A 102 -3.08 -18.51 -4.08
N ILE A 103 -1.88 -18.81 -3.61
CA ILE A 103 -0.72 -19.28 -4.40
C ILE A 103 -0.68 -20.80 -4.55
#